data_AF-A0A1D5RQJ7-F1
#
_entry.id   AF-A0A1D5RQJ7-F1
#
_cell.length_a   1.000
_cell.length_b   1.000
_cell.length_c   1.000
_cell.angle_alpha   90.00
_cell.angle_beta   90.00
_cell.angle_gamma   90.00
#
_symmetry.space_group_name_H-M   'P 1'
#
loop_
_entity.id
_entity.type
_entity.pdbx_description
1 polymer ?
#
loop_
_entity_poly.entity_id
_entity_poly.type
_entity_poly.pdbx_seq_one_letter_code
_entity_poly.pdbx_strand_id
1 'polypeptide(L)'
;MAGRLTAMGSRIMGGHGAAARAAASALRNRAGMGLPAGRHIVPDKPLPVNDELVWDNGTPFPEPCVDRLAPHIGKYEALAWLCGGLSFFAALGLAAVVNDKASKMPYTPKVYPFDNLRAELGDRS
;
A
#
# COMPACT_ATOMS: atom_id res chain seq x y z
N MET A 1 34.33 21.11 -42.68
CA MET A 1 33.30 20.17 -42.15
C MET A 1 33.81 19.51 -40.87
N ALA A 2 33.78 20.23 -39.73
CA ALA A 2 34.25 19.69 -38.43
C ALA A 2 33.51 20.25 -37.21
N GLY A 3 32.48 21.09 -37.41
CA GLY A 3 31.76 21.78 -36.31
C GLY A 3 30.34 21.29 -36.04
N ARG A 4 29.83 20.32 -36.81
CA ARG A 4 28.43 19.84 -36.67
C ARG A 4 28.27 18.59 -35.82
N LEU A 5 29.35 17.89 -35.47
CA LEU A 5 29.31 16.69 -34.62
C LEU A 5 29.50 17.02 -33.12
N THR A 6 30.09 18.18 -32.79
CA THR A 6 30.33 18.60 -31.39
C THR A 6 29.07 19.14 -30.70
N ALA A 7 28.06 19.59 -31.45
CA ALA A 7 26.81 20.11 -30.88
C ALA A 7 25.90 19.01 -30.30
N MET A 8 25.95 17.77 -30.84
CA MET A 8 25.18 16.65 -30.29
C MET A 8 25.78 16.06 -29.02
N GLY A 9 27.11 16.12 -28.85
CA GLY A 9 27.78 15.64 -27.63
C GLY A 9 27.47 16.48 -26.38
N SER A 10 27.15 17.77 -26.55
CA SER A 10 26.86 18.66 -25.40
C SER A 10 25.47 18.49 -24.80
N ARG A 11 24.51 17.90 -25.53
CA ARG A 11 23.15 17.64 -25.01
C ARG A 11 23.06 16.40 -24.13
N ILE A 12 24.02 15.49 -24.24
CA ILE A 12 24.01 14.23 -23.49
C ILE A 12 24.79 14.35 -22.16
N MET A 13 25.71 15.31 -22.05
CA MET A 13 26.70 15.32 -20.96
C MET A 13 26.53 16.43 -19.91
N GLY A 14 25.46 17.22 -19.97
CA GLY A 14 25.23 18.34 -19.05
C GLY A 14 23.78 18.44 -18.61
N GLY A 15 23.34 17.66 -17.62
CA GLY A 15 21.98 17.85 -17.13
C GLY A 15 21.41 16.87 -16.12
N HIS A 16 22.19 16.31 -15.20
CA HIS A 16 21.63 15.60 -14.04
C HIS A 16 20.64 16.46 -13.21
N GLY A 17 20.58 17.79 -13.45
CA GLY A 17 19.61 18.69 -12.82
C GLY A 17 18.26 18.84 -13.53
N ALA A 18 18.12 18.50 -14.82
CA ALA A 18 16.83 18.63 -15.53
C ALA A 18 15.98 17.37 -15.34
N ALA A 19 16.59 16.19 -15.43
CA ALA A 19 15.93 14.93 -15.12
C ALA A 19 15.56 14.82 -13.64
N ALA A 20 16.41 15.29 -12.72
CA ALA A 20 16.08 15.34 -11.28
C ALA A 20 14.98 16.37 -10.96
N ARG A 21 14.96 17.53 -11.63
CA ARG A 21 13.86 18.50 -11.50
C ARG A 21 12.55 17.99 -12.11
N ALA A 22 12.61 17.33 -13.25
CA ALA A 22 11.47 16.69 -13.88
C ALA A 22 10.96 15.52 -13.03
N ALA A 23 11.85 14.71 -12.45
CA ALA A 23 11.50 13.64 -11.53
C ALA A 23 10.91 14.18 -10.21
N ALA A 24 11.45 15.26 -9.65
CA ALA A 24 10.90 15.91 -8.46
C ALA A 24 9.57 16.65 -8.73
N SER A 25 9.39 17.20 -9.95
CA SER A 25 8.10 17.75 -10.41
C SER A 25 7.07 16.64 -10.64
N ALA A 26 7.49 15.53 -11.25
CA ALA A 26 6.64 14.37 -11.50
C ALA A 26 6.30 13.62 -10.20
N LEU A 27 7.23 13.55 -9.23
CA LEU A 27 6.94 13.03 -7.89
C LEU A 27 5.92 13.91 -7.19
N ARG A 28 6.06 15.23 -7.24
CA ARG A 28 5.05 16.14 -6.66
C ARG A 28 3.67 16.00 -7.32
N ASN A 29 3.62 15.77 -8.63
CA ASN A 29 2.36 15.52 -9.34
C ASN A 29 1.77 14.10 -9.13
N ARG A 30 2.58 13.12 -8.69
CA ARG A 30 2.17 11.71 -8.61
C ARG A 30 2.15 11.13 -7.19
N ALA A 31 2.69 11.83 -6.20
CA ALA A 31 2.76 11.37 -4.81
C ALA A 31 1.45 11.55 -4.01
N GLY A 32 0.36 12.03 -4.62
CA GLY A 32 -0.90 12.32 -3.88
C GLY A 32 -0.77 13.44 -2.84
N MET A 33 0.43 13.99 -2.66
CA MET A 33 0.70 15.20 -1.89
C MET A 33 0.35 16.37 -2.78
N GLY A 34 -0.94 16.68 -2.86
CA GLY A 34 -1.48 17.80 -3.63
C GLY A 34 -0.64 19.07 -3.43
N LEU A 35 -0.56 19.87 -4.48
CA LEU A 35 0.01 21.22 -4.38
C LEU A 35 -0.73 22.00 -3.28
N PRO A 36 -0.10 23.03 -2.67
CA PRO A 36 -0.79 23.89 -1.72
C PRO A 36 -2.11 24.32 -2.33
N ALA A 37 -3.22 24.05 -1.64
CA ALA A 37 -4.55 24.33 -2.15
C ALA A 37 -4.58 25.80 -2.61
N GLY A 38 -4.90 26.00 -3.89
CA GLY A 38 -5.06 27.33 -4.44
C GLY A 38 -6.13 28.09 -3.66
N ARG A 39 -6.13 29.42 -3.76
CA ARG A 39 -7.24 30.20 -3.20
C ARG A 39 -8.55 29.69 -3.82
N HIS A 40 -9.56 29.53 -2.98
CA HIS A 40 -10.90 29.12 -3.41
C HIS A 40 -11.36 30.00 -4.58
N ILE A 41 -11.68 29.38 -5.70
CA ILE A 41 -12.12 30.08 -6.91
C ILE A 41 -13.46 30.75 -6.59
N VAL A 42 -13.60 32.03 -6.94
CA VAL A 42 -14.88 32.73 -6.75
C VAL A 42 -15.85 32.21 -7.80
N PRO A 43 -17.05 31.71 -7.43
CA PRO A 43 -18.00 31.18 -8.39
C PRO A 43 -18.51 32.30 -9.31
N ASP A 44 -18.28 32.15 -10.62
CA ASP A 44 -18.85 33.04 -11.64
C ASP A 44 -20.33 32.70 -11.94
N LYS A 45 -20.82 31.58 -11.41
CA LYS A 45 -22.16 31.03 -11.61
C LYS A 45 -22.77 30.61 -10.28
N PRO A 46 -24.11 30.66 -10.13
CA PRO A 46 -24.76 30.15 -8.92
C PRO A 46 -24.42 28.67 -8.73
N LEU A 47 -23.92 28.35 -7.53
CA LEU A 47 -23.53 27.00 -7.18
C LEU A 47 -24.77 26.11 -6.98
N PRO A 48 -24.69 24.81 -7.34
CA PRO A 48 -25.69 23.84 -6.94
C PRO A 48 -25.85 23.79 -5.41
N VAL A 49 -27.05 23.47 -4.92
CA VAL A 49 -27.34 23.38 -3.48
C VAL A 49 -26.43 22.39 -2.73
N ASN A 50 -25.85 21.42 -3.42
CA ASN A 50 -25.00 20.38 -2.84
C ASN A 50 -23.51 20.55 -3.23
N ASP A 51 -23.10 21.75 -3.64
CA ASP A 51 -21.71 22.00 -4.06
C ASP A 51 -20.71 21.78 -2.92
N GLU A 52 -21.14 22.03 -1.66
CA GLU A 52 -20.34 21.72 -0.47
C GLU A 52 -20.04 20.22 -0.26
N LEU A 53 -20.80 19.32 -0.90
CA LEU A 53 -20.62 17.87 -0.79
C LEU A 53 -19.61 17.34 -1.81
N VAL A 54 -19.21 18.18 -2.76
CA VAL A 54 -18.23 17.84 -3.80
C VAL A 54 -16.93 18.54 -3.42
N TRP A 55 -15.88 17.75 -3.21
CA TRP A 55 -14.56 18.31 -2.96
C TRP A 55 -13.97 18.77 -4.30
N ASP A 56 -14.13 20.04 -4.65
CA ASP A 56 -13.46 20.65 -5.80
C ASP A 56 -12.24 21.46 -5.33
N ASN A 57 -11.03 21.01 -5.69
CA ASN A 57 -9.79 21.74 -5.41
C ASN A 57 -9.43 22.75 -6.52
N GLY A 58 -10.32 22.95 -7.50
CA GLY A 58 -10.14 23.84 -8.64
C GLY A 58 -9.27 23.26 -9.75
N THR A 59 -8.92 21.97 -9.70
CA THR A 59 -8.18 21.31 -10.77
C THR A 59 -9.13 20.78 -11.85
N PRO A 60 -8.76 20.88 -13.14
CA PRO A 60 -9.58 20.32 -14.23
C PRO A 60 -9.51 18.78 -14.30
N PHE A 61 -8.81 18.13 -13.36
CA PHE A 61 -8.70 16.68 -13.29
C PHE A 61 -9.63 16.19 -12.18
N PRO A 62 -10.69 15.42 -12.49
CA PRO A 62 -11.52 14.82 -11.46
C PRO A 62 -10.65 13.91 -10.58
N GLU A 63 -10.94 13.85 -9.27
CA GLU A 63 -10.22 13.03 -8.31
C GLU A 63 -11.00 11.73 -8.09
N PRO A 64 -10.82 10.69 -8.94
CA PRO A 64 -11.67 9.50 -8.94
C PRO A 64 -11.56 8.66 -7.65
N CYS A 65 -10.64 8.98 -6.75
CA CYS A 65 -10.52 8.34 -5.44
C CYS A 65 -11.40 9.01 -4.37
N VAL A 66 -11.79 10.27 -4.56
CA VAL A 66 -12.61 11.06 -3.64
C VAL A 66 -14.02 11.22 -4.19
N ASP A 67 -14.14 11.50 -5.50
CA ASP A 67 -15.41 11.74 -6.18
C ASP A 67 -16.18 10.46 -6.49
N ARG A 68 -15.47 9.33 -6.58
CA ARG A 68 -16.09 8.02 -6.80
C ARG A 68 -16.22 7.30 -5.48
N LEU A 69 -17.37 7.48 -4.82
CA LEU A 69 -17.77 6.58 -3.74
C LEU A 69 -17.64 5.14 -4.27
N ALA A 70 -16.92 4.29 -3.54
CA ALA A 70 -16.84 2.88 -3.89
C ALA A 70 -18.28 2.35 -4.06
N PRO A 71 -18.56 1.55 -5.10
CA PRO A 71 -19.88 0.98 -5.28
C PRO A 71 -20.30 0.31 -3.97
N HIS A 72 -21.51 0.62 -3.49
CA HIS A 72 -21.99 0.09 -2.23
C HIS A 72 -21.98 -1.44 -2.27
N ILE A 73 -21.03 -2.05 -1.57
CA ILE A 73 -20.99 -3.51 -1.40
C ILE A 73 -22.18 -3.88 -0.52
N GLY A 74 -23.02 -4.79 -1.00
CA GLY A 74 -24.19 -5.21 -0.24
C GLY A 74 -23.79 -5.87 1.08
N LYS A 75 -24.62 -5.77 2.12
CA LYS A 75 -24.34 -6.37 3.44
C LYS A 75 -23.98 -7.86 3.39
N TYR A 76 -24.64 -8.62 2.51
CA TYR A 76 -24.38 -10.05 2.31
C TYR A 76 -23.14 -10.32 1.47
N GLU A 77 -22.82 -9.43 0.52
CA GLU A 77 -21.62 -9.52 -0.28
C GLU A 77 -20.38 -9.25 0.59
N ALA A 78 -20.44 -8.20 1.43
CA ALA A 78 -19.40 -7.91 2.41
C ALA A 78 -19.21 -9.07 3.40
N LEU A 79 -20.30 -9.67 3.88
CA LEU A 79 -20.23 -10.86 4.73
C LEU A 79 -19.61 -12.06 4.00
N ALA A 80 -19.95 -12.28 2.74
CA ALA A 80 -19.37 -13.35 1.93
C ALA A 80 -17.86 -13.16 1.74
N TRP A 81 -17.40 -11.93 1.50
CA TRP A 81 -15.97 -11.63 1.42
C TRP A 81 -15.25 -11.87 2.74
N LEU A 82 -15.86 -11.46 3.86
CA LEU A 82 -15.31 -11.69 5.20
C LEU A 82 -15.20 -13.19 5.51
N CYS A 83 -16.31 -13.92 5.34
CA CYS A 83 -16.37 -15.36 5.59
C CYS A 83 -15.44 -16.13 4.64
N GLY A 84 -15.39 -15.75 3.37
CA GLY A 84 -14.50 -16.33 2.37
C GLY A 84 -13.02 -16.15 2.72
N GLY A 85 -12.62 -14.92 3.10
CA GLY A 85 -11.25 -14.64 3.53
C GLY A 85 -10.86 -15.42 4.79
N LEU A 86 -11.71 -15.40 5.83
CA LEU A 86 -11.44 -16.12 7.08
C LEU A 86 -11.39 -17.64 6.89
N SER A 87 -12.32 -18.21 6.13
CA SER A 87 -12.35 -19.65 5.85
C SER A 87 -11.13 -20.12 5.06
N PHE A 88 -10.61 -19.31 4.13
CA PHE A 88 -9.37 -19.62 3.43
C PHE A 88 -8.18 -19.75 4.38
N PHE A 89 -8.00 -18.79 5.29
CA PHE A 89 -6.91 -18.86 6.27
C PHE A 89 -7.09 -19.99 7.28
N ALA A 90 -8.33 -20.26 7.71
CA ALA A 90 -8.62 -21.40 8.57
C ALA A 90 -8.27 -22.73 7.88
N ALA A 91 -8.65 -22.88 6.60
CA ALA A 91 -8.32 -24.07 5.82
C ALA A 91 -6.79 -24.22 5.63
N LEU A 92 -6.07 -23.14 5.34
CA LEU A 92 -4.60 -23.16 5.27
C LEU A 92 -3.96 -23.57 6.61
N GLY A 93 -4.46 -23.05 7.74
CA GLY A 93 -3.99 -23.43 9.07
C GLY A 93 -4.20 -24.91 9.35
N LEU A 94 -5.38 -25.45 9.03
CA LEU A 94 -5.66 -26.88 9.17
C LEU A 94 -4.78 -27.74 8.26
N ALA A 95 -4.58 -27.32 7.01
CA ALA A 95 -3.69 -28.01 6.08
C ALA A 95 -2.23 -28.03 6.59
N ALA A 96 -1.78 -26.95 7.23
CA ALA A 96 -0.47 -26.89 7.85
C ALA A 96 -0.33 -27.85 9.05
N VAL A 97 -1.37 -27.99 9.88
CA VAL A 97 -1.41 -28.95 10.99
C VAL A 97 -1.39 -30.39 10.48
N VAL A 98 -2.17 -30.70 9.44
CA VAL A 98 -2.18 -32.04 8.84
C VAL A 98 -0.83 -32.38 8.20
N ASN A 99 -0.10 -31.38 7.69
CA ASN A 99 1.22 -31.53 7.10
C ASN A 99 2.37 -31.23 8.07
N ASP A 100 2.13 -31.26 9.39
CA ASP A 100 3.07 -30.78 10.39
C ASP A 100 4.46 -31.43 10.26
N LYS A 101 5.47 -30.57 10.16
CA LYS A 101 6.88 -30.95 10.02
C LYS A 101 7.45 -31.50 11.33
N ALA A 102 6.84 -31.20 12.49
CA ALA A 102 7.28 -31.74 13.77
C ALA A 102 7.13 -33.27 13.84
N SER A 103 6.12 -33.85 13.19
CA SER A 103 5.94 -35.32 13.09
C SER A 103 7.00 -35.99 12.20
N LYS A 104 7.65 -35.23 11.32
CA LYS A 104 8.68 -35.70 10.39
C LYS A 104 10.11 -35.48 10.91
N MET A 105 10.27 -35.03 12.15
CA MET A 105 11.60 -34.85 12.74
C MET A 105 12.22 -36.22 13.07
N PRO A 106 13.42 -36.54 12.56
CA PRO A 106 14.06 -37.85 12.76
C PRO A 106 14.76 -37.98 14.12
N TYR A 107 14.59 -37.01 15.02
CA TYR A 107 15.23 -36.98 16.33
C TYR A 107 14.18 -36.95 17.43
N THR A 108 14.51 -37.59 18.56
CA THR A 108 13.66 -37.59 19.74
C THR A 108 13.64 -36.22 20.41
N PRO A 109 12.52 -35.85 21.07
CA PRO A 109 12.46 -34.64 21.89
C PRO A 109 13.56 -34.63 22.96
N LYS A 110 14.03 -33.45 23.31
CA LYS A 110 15.11 -33.28 24.28
C LYS A 110 14.65 -33.70 25.67
N VAL A 111 15.31 -34.72 26.23
CA VAL A 111 15.10 -35.20 27.59
C VAL A 111 16.21 -34.63 28.48
N TYR A 112 15.85 -34.10 29.64
CA TYR A 112 16.83 -33.60 30.61
C TYR A 112 16.94 -34.52 31.84
N PRO A 113 18.13 -34.61 32.47
CA PRO A 113 18.31 -35.26 33.77
C PRO A 113 17.45 -34.62 34.87
N PHE A 114 17.32 -35.30 36.02
CA PHE A 114 16.58 -34.82 37.19
C PHE A 114 15.09 -34.55 36.92
N ASP A 115 14.38 -35.56 36.41
CA ASP A 115 12.95 -35.47 36.08
C ASP A 115 12.61 -34.24 35.21
N ASN A 116 13.31 -34.09 34.08
CA ASN A 116 13.20 -32.95 33.17
C ASN A 116 13.41 -31.56 33.82
N LEU A 117 14.27 -31.48 34.83
CA LEU A 117 14.57 -30.24 35.56
C LEU A 117 13.31 -29.60 36.19
N ARG A 118 12.31 -30.42 36.53
CA ARG A 118 11.00 -29.98 37.02
C ARG A 118 11.11 -29.10 38.27
N ALA A 119 11.98 -29.46 39.21
CA ALA A 119 12.24 -28.68 40.42
C ALA A 119 12.97 -27.35 40.11
N GLU A 120 13.92 -27.35 39.19
CA GLU A 120 14.70 -26.19 38.76
C GLU A 120 13.87 -25.21 37.91
N LEU A 121 12.88 -25.71 37.18
CA LEU A 121 11.89 -24.93 36.43
C LEU A 121 10.76 -24.37 37.32
N GLY A 122 10.81 -24.64 38.62
CA GLY A 122 9.94 -24.01 39.61
C GLY A 122 8.68 -24.81 39.97
N ASP A 123 8.61 -26.09 39.61
CA ASP A 123 7.59 -26.99 40.14
C ASP A 123 7.93 -27.31 41.61
N ARG A 124 7.01 -27.00 42.52
CA ARG A 124 7.17 -27.15 43.97
C ARG A 124 6.22 -28.20 44.56
N SER A 125 5.92 -29.24 43.77
CA SER A 125 5.11 -30.39 44.22
C SER A 125 5.89 -31.37 45.09
#